data_AF-A0A7W6ZL62-F1
#
_entry.id   AF-A0A7W6ZL62-F1
#
_cell.length_a   1.000
_cell.length_b   1.000
_cell.length_c   1.000
_cell.angle_alpha   90.00
_cell.angle_beta   90.00
_cell.angle_gamma   90.00
#
_symmetry.space_group_name_H-M   'P 1'
#
loop_
_entity.id
_entity.type
_entity.pdbx_description
1 polymer ?
#
loop_
_entity_poly.entity_id
_entity_poly.type
_entity_poly.pdbx_seq_one_letter_code
_entity_poly.pdbx_strand_id
1 'polypeptide(L)' 'DPMITHTMPLEDINKGFEMMHKGESIRGVVVF' A
#
# COMPACT_ATOMS: atom_id res chain seq x y z
N ASP A 1 -10.75 2.08 7.90
CA ASP A 1 -10.20 1.13 8.92
C ASP A 1 -9.00 1.82 9.55
N PRO A 2 -8.94 1.94 10.89
CA PRO A 2 -7.92 2.73 11.60
C PRO A 2 -6.48 2.24 11.41
N MET A 3 -6.28 1.02 10.88
CA MET A 3 -4.96 0.45 10.64
C MET A 3 -4.42 0.69 9.22
N ILE A 4 -5.15 1.40 8.35
CA ILE A 4 -4.70 1.67 6.98
C ILE A 4 -3.65 2.78 7.01
N THR A 5 -2.45 2.47 6.51
CA THR A 5 -1.34 3.41 6.42
C THR A 5 -1.21 4.04 5.04
N HIS A 6 -1.66 3.34 4.00
CA HIS A 6 -1.51 3.78 2.61
C HIS A 6 -2.75 3.40 1.79
N THR A 7 -3.11 4.28 0.86
CA THR A 7 -4.13 4.04 -0.17
C THR A 7 -3.54 4.40 -1.52
N MET A 8 -3.71 3.54 -2.52
CA MET A 8 -3.17 3.77 -3.87
C MET A 8 -4.09 3.19 -4.94
N PRO A 9 -4.08 3.74 -6.16
CA PRO A 9 -4.79 3.16 -7.29
C PRO A 9 -4.12 1.86 -7.77
N LEU A 10 -4.85 1.01 -8.49
CA LEU A 10 -4.33 -0.27 -9.00
C LEU A 10 -3.07 -0.13 -9.87
N GLU A 11 -2.97 0.97 -10.62
CA GLU A 11 -1.79 1.29 -11.45
C GLU A 11 -0.49 1.41 -10.64
N ASP A 12 -0.59 1.76 -9.35
CA ASP A 12 0.55 1.95 -8.45
C ASP A 12 0.87 0.72 -7.58
N ILE A 13 0.25 -0.44 -7.86
CA ILE A 13 0.36 -1.63 -6.99
C ILE A 13 1.80 -2.09 -6.75
N ASN A 14 2.68 -1.96 -7.75
CA ASN A 14 4.09 -2.34 -7.63
C ASN A 14 4.85 -1.48 -6.62
N LYS A 15 4.50 -0.20 -6.50
CA LYS A 15 5.06 0.70 -5.48
C LYS A 15 4.63 0.25 -4.08
N GLY A 16 3.39 -0.21 -3.92
CA GLY A 16 2.92 -0.81 -2.68
C GLY A 16 3.72 -2.05 -2.28
N PHE A 17 4.06 -2.92 -3.23
CA PHE A 17 4.92 -4.09 -2.99
C PHE A 17 6.34 -3.71 -2.59
N GLU A 18 6.92 -2.67 -3.20
CA GLU A 18 8.25 -2.16 -2.81
C GLU A 18 8.26 -1.64 -1.36
N MET A 19 7.24 -0.86 -0.97
CA MET A 19 7.10 -0.34 0.39
C MET A 19 6.93 -1.47 1.42
N MET A 20 6.23 -2.55 1.06
CA MET A 20 6.13 -3.74 1.93
C MET A 20 7.48 -4.44 2.12
N HIS A 21 8.29 -4.56 1.06
CA HIS A 21 9.63 -5.17 1.16
C HIS A 21 10.62 -4.33 1.97
N LYS A 22 10.49 -3.00 1.95
CA LYS A 22 11.30 -2.09 2.76
C LYS A 22 10.85 -1.98 4.22
N GLY A 23 9.68 -2.51 4.57
CA GLY A 23 9.06 -2.34 5.89
C GLY A 23 8.45 -0.95 6.11
N GLU A 24 8.22 -0.18 5.04
CA GLU A 24 7.64 1.16 5.06
C GLU A 24 6.10 1.14 5.05
N SER A 25 5.49 -0.04 4.88
CA SER A 25 4.04 -0.23 4.88
C SER A 25 3.62 -1.31 5.88
N ILE A 26 2.64 -0.97 6.73
CA ILE A 26 2.02 -1.92 7.68
C ILE A 26 0.74 -2.50 7.08
N ARG A 27 -0.07 -1.67 6.41
CA ARG A 27 -1.28 -2.09 5.70
C ARG A 27 -1.67 -1.06 4.63
N GLY A 28 -1.77 -1.52 3.38
CA GLY A 28 -2.22 -0.74 2.24
C GLY A 28 -3.57 -1.20 1.70
N VAL A 29 -4.36 -0.30 1.14
CA VAL A 29 -5.60 -0.63 0.41
C VAL A 29 -5.50 -0.13 -1.02
N VAL A 30 -5.81 -1.02 -1.97
CA VAL A 30 -5.91 -0.69 -3.39
C VAL A 30 -7.35 -0.32 -3.70
N VAL A 31 -7.53 0.82 -4.37
CA VAL A 31 -8.84 1.32 -4.81
C VAL A 31 -8.91 1.24 -6.34
N PHE A 32 -10.08 0.84 -6.86
CA PHE A 32 -10.38 0.71 -8.29
C PHE A 32 -11.09 1.95 -8.82
#